data_AF-A0A920TRH0-F1
#
_entry.id   AF-A0A920TRH0-F1
#
_cell.length_a   1.000
_cell.length_b   1.000
_cell.length_c   1.000
_cell.angle_alpha   90.00
_cell.angle_beta   90.00
_cell.angle_gamma   90.00
#
_symmetry.space_group_name_H-M   'P 1'
#
loop_
_entity.id
_entity.type
_entity.pdbx_description
1 polymer ?
#
loop_
_entity_poly.entity_id
_entity_poly.type
_entity_poly.pdbx_seq_one_letter_code
_entity_poly.pdbx_strand_id
1 'polypeptide(L)'
;MPDESSVLDNADKFGDELATALQKSKITTANAAIAIPVTSAIIRVVTSPLMTDEELNKAIETNSLWENLVQLTDNLSDYSIFHQVINRNQKENTMDILFVASKLSDINSFTSIIKKGGLNPVIIDVKCFALKTAVDQINQISGSEQDGDFKSHVRIWSRRKLCNDFI
;
A
#
# COMPACT_ATOMS: atom_id res chain seq x y z
N MET A 1 -10.36 -12.16 25.01
CA MET A 1 -9.54 -11.61 23.90
C MET A 1 -9.01 -10.28 24.40
N PRO A 2 -7.69 -10.06 24.47
CA PRO A 2 -7.19 -8.80 24.99
C PRO A 2 -7.48 -7.68 24.00
N ASP A 3 -7.83 -6.53 24.57
CA ASP A 3 -8.21 -5.26 23.95
C ASP A 3 -7.44 -4.96 22.66
N GLU A 4 -8.19 -4.60 21.62
CA GLU A 4 -7.71 -3.81 20.48
C GLU A 4 -7.35 -2.38 20.96
N SER A 5 -6.56 -2.25 22.03
CA SER A 5 -5.84 -1.01 22.27
C SER A 5 -4.95 -0.84 21.04
N SER A 6 -5.17 0.23 20.28
CA SER A 6 -4.60 0.44 18.96
C SER A 6 -3.10 0.12 19.02
N VAL A 7 -2.55 -0.55 18.00
CA VAL A 7 -1.10 -0.78 17.91
C VAL A 7 -0.32 0.54 18.11
N LEU A 8 -0.98 1.66 17.78
CA LEU A 8 -0.53 3.03 17.97
C LEU A 8 -0.45 3.45 19.46
N ASP A 9 -1.34 2.97 20.33
CA ASP A 9 -1.44 3.36 21.74
C ASP A 9 -0.36 2.68 22.61
N ASN A 10 0.17 1.54 22.15
CA ASN A 10 1.24 0.80 22.83
C ASN A 10 2.53 0.72 21.99
N ALA A 11 2.77 1.73 21.14
CA ALA A 11 3.93 1.83 20.25
C ALA A 11 5.25 1.46 20.94
N ASP A 12 5.43 1.88 22.18
CA ASP A 12 6.64 1.62 22.95
C ASP A 12 6.83 0.14 23.28
N LYS A 13 5.77 -0.54 23.74
CA LYS A 13 5.81 -1.98 24.06
C LYS A 13 6.07 -2.81 22.81
N PHE A 14 5.42 -2.48 21.70
CA PHE A 14 5.62 -3.18 20.43
C PHE A 14 7.04 -3.00 19.90
N GLY A 15 7.64 -1.81 20.02
CA GLY A 15 9.04 -1.58 19.65
C GLY A 15 10.02 -2.42 20.49
N ASP A 16 9.81 -2.47 21.80
CA ASP A 16 10.71 -3.19 22.72
C ASP A 16 10.58 -4.72 22.58
N GLU A 17 9.37 -5.23 22.39
CA GLU A 17 9.13 -6.65 22.09
C GLU A 17 9.71 -7.04 20.73
N LEU A 18 9.59 -6.18 19.71
CA LEU A 18 10.16 -6.39 18.38
C LEU A 18 11.69 -6.47 18.46
N ALA A 19 12.34 -5.55 19.18
CA ALA A 19 13.79 -5.58 19.41
C ALA A 19 14.23 -6.88 20.11
N THR A 20 13.46 -7.32 21.10
CA THR A 20 13.71 -8.59 21.81
C THR A 20 13.56 -9.80 20.89
N ALA A 21 12.54 -9.80 20.03
CA ALA A 21 12.32 -10.86 19.05
C ALA A 21 13.43 -10.92 17.99
N LEU A 22 13.96 -9.77 17.57
CA LEU A 22 15.09 -9.68 16.63
C LEU A 22 16.38 -10.24 17.22
N GLN A 23 16.67 -9.93 18.50
CA GLN A 23 17.80 -10.51 19.20
C GLN A 23 17.69 -12.03 19.33
N LYS A 24 16.49 -12.55 19.61
CA LYS A 24 16.24 -14.01 19.68
C LYS A 24 16.37 -14.70 18.32
N SER A 25 15.92 -14.04 17.25
CA SER A 25 15.94 -14.59 15.89
C SER A 25 17.29 -14.45 15.18
N LYS A 26 18.26 -13.74 15.77
CA LYS A 26 19.61 -13.50 15.21
C LYS A 26 19.58 -12.90 13.79
N ILE A 27 18.56 -12.11 13.50
CA ILE A 27 18.43 -11.44 12.19
C ILE A 27 19.45 -10.30 12.15
N THR A 28 20.35 -10.33 11.17
CA THR A 28 21.37 -9.30 10.95
C THR A 28 20.90 -8.21 9.99
N THR A 29 19.78 -8.44 9.30
CA THR A 29 19.22 -7.51 8.32
C THR A 29 18.37 -6.45 9.02
N ALA A 30 18.74 -5.19 8.85
CA ALA A 30 17.94 -4.07 9.35
C ALA A 30 16.75 -3.75 8.43
N ASN A 31 16.84 -4.00 7.13
CA ASN A 31 15.78 -3.67 6.18
C ASN A 31 14.58 -4.63 6.31
N ALA A 32 13.39 -4.08 6.49
CA ALA A 32 12.15 -4.83 6.66
C ALA A 32 11.07 -4.36 5.68
N ALA A 33 10.25 -5.31 5.22
CA ALA A 33 9.00 -5.05 4.54
C ALA A 33 7.87 -5.27 5.54
N ILE A 34 6.93 -4.33 5.64
CA ILE A 34 5.84 -4.36 6.62
C ILE A 34 4.50 -4.27 5.93
N ALA A 35 3.46 -4.82 6.56
CA ALA A 35 2.10 -4.75 6.06
C ALA A 35 1.19 -4.01 7.04
N ILE A 36 0.64 -2.87 6.63
CA ILE A 36 -0.30 -2.07 7.43
C ILE A 36 -1.73 -2.61 7.28
N PRO A 37 -2.55 -2.58 8.35
CA PRO A 37 -3.94 -3.02 8.29
C PRO A 37 -4.80 -2.14 7.37
N VAL A 38 -5.81 -2.77 6.75
CA VAL A 38 -6.73 -2.13 5.77
C VAL A 38 -7.64 -1.10 6.43
N THR A 39 -7.86 -1.18 7.74
CA THR A 39 -8.72 -0.26 8.50
C THR A 39 -8.28 1.20 8.41
N SER A 40 -7.01 1.45 8.08
CA SER A 40 -6.42 2.78 7.88
C SER A 40 -6.40 3.24 6.41
N ALA A 41 -6.91 2.42 5.49
CA ALA A 41 -6.83 2.65 4.04
C ALA A 41 -8.22 2.64 3.38
N ILE A 42 -8.49 3.64 2.55
CA ILE A 42 -9.67 3.73 1.70
C ILE A 42 -9.35 3.02 0.39
N ILE A 43 -10.04 1.92 0.07
CA ILE A 43 -9.85 1.15 -1.16
C ILE A 43 -11.14 1.13 -1.96
N ARG A 44 -11.13 1.68 -3.17
CA ARG A 44 -12.29 1.71 -4.07
C ARG A 44 -11.85 1.59 -5.52
N VAL A 45 -12.68 0.99 -6.36
CA VAL A 45 -12.52 1.07 -7.82
C VAL A 45 -13.33 2.26 -8.29
N VAL A 46 -12.68 3.19 -9.00
CA VAL A 46 -13.32 4.36 -9.59
C VAL A 46 -13.26 4.26 -11.11
N THR A 47 -14.37 4.58 -11.76
CA THR A 47 -14.44 4.63 -13.22
C THR A 47 -14.20 6.07 -13.68
N SER A 48 -13.27 6.24 -14.59
CA SER A 48 -12.87 7.53 -15.16
C SER A 48 -12.99 7.47 -16.68
N PRO A 49 -13.19 8.60 -17.39
CA PRO A 49 -13.09 8.63 -18.84
C PRO A 49 -11.73 8.10 -19.31
N LEU A 50 -11.69 7.46 -20.48
CA LEU A 50 -10.45 6.98 -21.07
C LEU A 50 -9.54 8.18 -21.34
N MET A 51 -8.35 8.16 -20.75
CA MET A 51 -7.32 9.18 -20.91
C MET A 51 -5.97 8.51 -21.13
N THR A 52 -5.04 9.27 -21.69
CA THR A 52 -3.65 8.82 -21.86
C THR A 52 -2.92 8.79 -20.51
N ASP A 53 -1.83 8.02 -20.44
CA ASP A 53 -1.01 7.95 -19.23
C ASP A 53 -0.44 9.33 -18.81
N GLU A 54 -0.16 10.20 -19.78
CA GLU A 54 0.32 11.57 -19.53
C GLU A 54 -0.75 12.45 -18.90
N GLU A 55 -1.98 12.38 -19.42
CA GLU A 55 -3.12 13.12 -18.87
C GLU A 55 -3.48 12.61 -17.48
N LEU A 56 -3.47 11.29 -17.28
CA LEU A 56 -3.71 10.67 -15.99
C LEU A 56 -2.69 11.16 -14.95
N ASN A 57 -1.40 11.14 -15.27
CA ASN A 57 -0.36 11.60 -14.36
C ASN A 57 -0.53 13.07 -13.99
N LYS A 58 -0.83 13.96 -14.95
CA LYS A 58 -1.11 15.38 -14.67
C LYS A 58 -2.34 15.59 -13.79
N ALA A 59 -3.41 14.84 -14.04
CA ALA A 59 -4.65 14.92 -13.27
C ALA A 59 -4.44 14.41 -11.82
N ILE A 60 -3.53 13.46 -11.63
CA ILE A 60 -3.13 12.94 -10.32
C ILE A 60 -2.20 13.91 -9.59
N GLU A 61 -1.19 14.47 -10.27
CA GLU A 61 -0.27 15.47 -9.68
C GLU A 61 -1.02 16.71 -9.20
N THR A 62 -2.04 17.13 -9.93
CA THR A 62 -2.90 18.26 -9.55
C THR A 62 -3.98 17.89 -8.54
N ASN A 63 -4.05 16.62 -8.09
CA ASN A 63 -5.10 16.06 -7.22
C ASN A 63 -6.54 16.16 -7.75
N SER A 64 -6.75 16.85 -8.88
CA SER A 64 -8.05 17.15 -9.48
C SER A 64 -8.84 15.90 -9.87
N LEU A 65 -8.15 14.80 -10.20
CA LEU A 65 -8.81 13.54 -10.52
C LEU A 65 -9.56 12.96 -9.30
N TRP A 66 -8.93 13.00 -8.13
CA TRP A 66 -9.45 12.34 -6.93
C TRP A 66 -10.52 13.17 -6.22
N GLU A 67 -10.39 14.49 -6.26
CA GLU A 67 -11.41 15.40 -5.71
C GLU A 67 -12.78 15.16 -6.34
N ASN A 68 -12.80 14.97 -7.66
CA ASN A 68 -14.03 14.72 -8.41
C ASN A 68 -14.55 13.28 -8.25
N LEU A 69 -13.66 12.28 -8.24
CA LEU A 69 -14.05 10.87 -8.29
C LEU A 69 -14.31 10.24 -6.91
N VAL A 70 -13.58 10.65 -5.87
CA VAL A 70 -13.60 9.99 -4.56
C VAL A 70 -14.40 10.78 -3.53
N GLN A 71 -14.65 12.08 -3.77
CA GLN A 71 -15.38 12.99 -2.87
C GLN A 71 -14.86 12.90 -1.43
N LEU A 72 -13.53 12.97 -1.27
CA LEU A 72 -12.93 12.95 0.07
C LEU A 72 -13.19 14.30 0.76
N THR A 73 -13.71 14.23 1.98
CA THR A 73 -13.98 15.41 2.83
C THR A 73 -12.72 16.01 3.43
N ASP A 74 -11.65 15.20 3.52
CA ASP A 74 -10.35 15.58 4.07
C ASP A 74 -9.38 16.03 2.97
N ASN A 75 -8.32 16.75 3.36
CA ASN A 75 -7.27 17.17 2.45
C ASN A 75 -6.48 15.96 1.93
N LEU A 76 -6.45 15.77 0.61
CA LEU A 76 -5.71 14.69 -0.07
C LEU A 76 -4.21 14.70 0.25
N SER A 77 -3.65 15.86 0.64
CA SER A 77 -2.24 16.03 0.99
C SER A 77 -1.81 15.24 2.22
N ASP A 78 -2.75 14.92 3.12
CA ASP A 78 -2.48 14.12 4.33
C ASP A 78 -2.54 12.61 4.05
N TYR A 79 -2.84 12.21 2.81
CA TYR A 79 -2.98 10.83 2.39
C TYR A 79 -1.85 10.44 1.43
N SER A 80 -1.30 9.25 1.64
CA SER A 80 -0.54 8.53 0.62
C SER A 80 -1.52 7.84 -0.31
N ILE A 81 -1.66 8.37 -1.53
CA ILE A 81 -2.56 7.86 -2.55
C ILE A 81 -1.79 6.94 -3.49
N PHE A 82 -2.24 5.70 -3.64
CA PHE A 82 -1.84 4.80 -4.69
C PHE A 82 -2.97 4.58 -5.69
N HIS A 83 -2.60 4.43 -6.96
CA HIS A 83 -3.54 4.19 -8.03
C HIS A 83 -2.98 3.18 -9.03
N GLN A 84 -3.88 2.40 -9.63
CA GLN A 84 -3.53 1.48 -10.69
C GLN A 84 -4.69 1.35 -11.68
N VAL A 85 -4.42 1.51 -12.97
CA VAL A 85 -5.43 1.21 -14.00
C VAL A 85 -5.64 -0.30 -14.06
N ILE A 86 -6.86 -0.75 -13.78
CA ILE A 86 -7.27 -2.16 -13.79
C ILE A 86 -7.70 -2.56 -15.19
N ASN A 87 -8.44 -1.68 -15.86
CA ASN A 87 -9.03 -1.98 -17.15
C ASN A 87 -9.17 -0.71 -17.99
N ARG A 88 -8.96 -0.83 -19.31
CA ARG A 88 -9.22 0.24 -20.28
C ARG A 88 -10.23 -0.27 -21.30
N ASN A 89 -11.44 0.25 -21.25
CA ASN A 89 -12.50 -0.10 -22.18
C ASN A 89 -12.58 0.94 -23.31
N GLN A 90 -11.98 0.61 -24.46
CA GLN A 90 -12.04 1.47 -25.65
C GLN A 90 -13.44 1.59 -26.26
N LYS A 91 -14.34 0.63 -26.02
CA LYS A 91 -15.72 0.66 -26.58
C LYS A 91 -16.61 1.65 -25.84
N GLU A 92 -16.51 1.64 -24.52
CA GLU A 92 -17.27 2.55 -23.64
C GLU A 92 -16.53 3.88 -23.39
N ASN A 93 -15.29 4.00 -23.90
CA ASN A 93 -14.40 5.14 -23.67
C ASN A 93 -14.20 5.44 -22.17
N THR A 94 -14.11 4.38 -21.36
CA THR A 94 -13.91 4.45 -19.91
C THR A 94 -12.71 3.61 -19.49
N MET A 95 -12.17 3.90 -18.31
CA MET A 95 -11.16 3.10 -17.66
C MET A 95 -11.46 2.97 -16.17
N ASP A 96 -11.14 1.81 -15.62
CA ASP A 96 -11.30 1.53 -14.20
C ASP A 96 -9.96 1.67 -13.51
N ILE A 97 -9.94 2.44 -12.43
CA ILE A 97 -8.75 2.75 -11.64
C ILE A 97 -8.98 2.25 -10.22
N LEU A 98 -8.08 1.38 -9.75
CA LEU A 98 -7.98 1.04 -8.34
C LEU A 98 -7.43 2.25 -7.60
N PHE A 99 -8.22 2.84 -6.72
CA PHE A 99 -7.81 3.92 -5.83
C PHE A 99 -7.60 3.37 -4.42
N VAL A 100 -6.43 3.64 -3.86
CA VAL A 100 -6.05 3.29 -2.50
C VAL A 100 -5.50 4.54 -1.83
N ALA A 101 -6.09 5.00 -0.73
CA ALA A 101 -5.57 6.14 0.03
C ALA A 101 -5.40 5.78 1.50
N SER A 102 -4.21 6.00 2.05
CA SER A 102 -3.90 5.75 3.46
C SER A 102 -3.40 7.02 4.11
N LYS A 103 -3.83 7.33 5.34
CA LYS A 103 -3.34 8.52 6.05
C LYS A 103 -1.83 8.41 6.29
N LEU A 104 -1.11 9.49 6.01
CA LEU A 104 0.33 9.59 6.27
C LEU A 104 0.64 9.49 7.77
N SER A 105 -0.26 9.99 8.63
CA SER A 105 -0.13 9.84 10.09
C SER A 105 0.04 8.37 10.49
N ASP A 106 -0.80 7.49 9.95
CA ASP A 106 -0.83 6.08 10.31
C ASP A 106 0.44 5.38 9.81
N ILE A 107 0.81 5.65 8.56
CA ILE A 107 2.06 5.15 7.96
C ILE A 107 3.27 5.56 8.81
N ASN A 108 3.34 6.83 9.22
CA ASN A 108 4.43 7.37 10.02
C ASN A 108 4.47 6.75 11.42
N SER A 109 3.32 6.53 12.06
CA SER A 109 3.27 5.87 13.37
C SER A 109 3.74 4.43 13.30
N PHE A 110 3.30 3.64 12.31
CA PHE A 110 3.78 2.26 12.14
C PHE A 110 5.28 2.22 11.83
N THR A 111 5.75 3.10 10.94
CA THR A 111 7.17 3.25 10.60
C THR A 111 8.00 3.56 11.84
N SER A 112 7.50 4.42 12.74
CA SER A 112 8.20 4.82 13.96
C SER A 112 8.34 3.67 14.95
N ILE A 113 7.30 2.84 15.11
CA ILE A 113 7.35 1.64 15.97
C ILE A 113 8.43 0.66 15.48
N ILE A 114 8.50 0.43 14.17
CA ILE A 114 9.45 -0.50 13.56
C ILE A 114 10.88 0.02 13.66
N LYS A 115 11.07 1.33 13.42
CA LYS A 115 12.36 2.00 13.65
C LYS A 115 12.81 1.91 15.08
N LYS A 116 11.90 2.05 16.05
CA LYS A 116 12.19 1.86 17.47
C LYS A 116 12.65 0.44 17.78
N GLY A 117 12.08 -0.56 17.12
CA GLY A 117 12.52 -1.95 17.21
C GLY A 117 13.87 -2.26 16.55
N GLY A 118 14.54 -1.28 15.92
CA GLY A 118 15.84 -1.45 15.27
C GLY A 118 15.78 -1.91 13.81
N LEU A 119 14.60 -1.86 13.18
CA LEU A 119 14.41 -2.17 11.76
C LEU A 119 14.17 -0.90 10.94
N ASN A 120 14.62 -0.92 9.69
CA ASN A 120 14.37 0.09 8.70
C ASN A 120 13.25 -0.37 7.74
N PRO A 121 12.04 0.17 7.84
CA PRO A 121 10.97 -0.16 6.90
C PRO A 121 11.30 0.40 5.51
N VAL A 122 11.59 -0.48 4.55
CA VAL A 122 11.90 -0.13 3.16
C VAL A 122 10.69 -0.32 2.25
N ILE A 123 9.77 -1.22 2.63
CA ILE A 123 8.57 -1.51 1.87
C ILE A 123 7.37 -1.52 2.82
N ILE A 124 6.31 -0.82 2.42
CA ILE A 124 5.05 -0.76 3.15
C ILE A 124 3.95 -1.25 2.22
N ASP A 125 3.39 -2.40 2.55
CA ASP A 125 2.29 -3.02 1.83
C ASP A 125 0.98 -2.90 2.65
N VAL A 126 -0.18 -3.03 2.01
CA VAL A 126 -1.45 -3.17 2.74
C VAL A 126 -1.73 -4.66 2.92
N LYS A 127 -2.18 -5.09 4.11
CA LYS A 127 -2.36 -6.52 4.44
C LYS A 127 -3.14 -7.32 3.38
N CYS A 128 -4.17 -6.75 2.76
CA CYS A 128 -4.95 -7.44 1.73
C CYS A 128 -4.13 -7.73 0.46
N PHE A 129 -3.21 -6.86 0.06
CA PHE A 129 -2.36 -7.04 -1.12
C PHE A 129 -1.17 -7.94 -0.82
N ALA A 130 -0.57 -7.82 0.37
CA ALA A 130 0.46 -8.75 0.82
C ALA A 130 -0.06 -10.20 0.84
N LEU A 131 -1.28 -10.41 1.37
CA LEU A 131 -1.90 -11.74 1.41
C LEU A 131 -2.27 -12.24 0.02
N LYS A 132 -2.88 -11.40 -0.83
CA LYS A 132 -3.15 -11.72 -2.24
C LYS A 132 -1.87 -12.17 -2.94
N THR A 133 -0.78 -11.43 -2.76
CA THR A 133 0.53 -11.72 -3.37
C THR A 133 1.09 -13.05 -2.87
N ALA A 134 1.02 -13.33 -1.56
CA ALA A 134 1.47 -14.59 -0.99
C ALA A 134 0.67 -15.78 -1.54
N VAL A 135 -0.66 -15.67 -1.62
CA VAL A 135 -1.54 -16.70 -2.20
C VAL A 135 -1.27 -16.88 -3.70
N ASP A 136 -1.11 -15.79 -4.44
CA ASP A 136 -0.82 -15.83 -5.88
C ASP A 136 0.55 -16.47 -6.17
N GLN A 137 1.53 -16.30 -5.29
CA GLN A 137 2.83 -16.98 -5.37
C GLN A 137 2.69 -18.48 -5.09
N ILE A 138 1.92 -18.87 -4.07
CA ILE A 138 1.65 -20.29 -3.79
C ILE A 138 0.96 -20.93 -5.00
N ASN A 139 -0.03 -20.28 -5.59
CA ASN A 139 -0.75 -20.79 -6.76
C ASN A 139 0.14 -20.91 -8.01
N GLN A 140 1.11 -20.00 -8.19
CA GLN A 140 2.12 -20.09 -9.25
C GLN A 140 3.07 -21.27 -9.05
N ILE A 141 3.50 -21.52 -7.81
CA ILE A 141 4.34 -22.68 -7.47
C ILE A 141 3.55 -23.99 -7.63
N SER A 142 2.22 -23.93 -7.45
CA SER A 142 1.30 -25.07 -7.53
C SER A 142 0.80 -25.39 -8.95
N GLY A 143 1.21 -24.64 -9.97
CA GLY A 143 0.91 -24.93 -11.38
C GLY A 143 -0.46 -24.52 -11.89
N SER A 144 -1.21 -23.64 -11.20
CA SER A 144 -2.45 -23.08 -11.75
C SER A 144 -2.18 -21.75 -12.47
N GLU A 145 -1.91 -21.82 -13.76
CA GLU A 145 -1.95 -20.66 -14.65
C GLU A 145 -3.38 -20.15 -14.76
N GLN A 146 -3.64 -18.92 -14.30
CA GLN A 146 -4.57 -18.00 -14.97
C GLN A 146 -4.42 -16.55 -14.50
N ASP A 147 -4.56 -15.66 -15.49
CA ASP A 147 -4.54 -14.20 -15.59
C ASP A 147 -3.33 -13.39 -15.15
N GLY A 148 -2.68 -12.78 -16.16
CA GLY A 148 -1.36 -12.18 -16.12
C GLY A 148 -1.30 -10.65 -16.02
N ASP A 149 -2.41 -9.93 -15.97
CA ASP A 149 -2.36 -8.46 -16.10
C ASP A 149 -2.31 -7.72 -14.75
N PHE A 150 -3.00 -8.24 -13.73
CA PHE A 150 -2.91 -7.72 -12.36
C PHE A 150 -1.61 -8.16 -11.63
N LYS A 151 -0.97 -9.24 -12.09
CA LYS A 151 0.19 -9.90 -11.45
C LYS A 151 1.52 -9.14 -11.58
N SER A 152 1.67 -8.32 -12.62
CA SER A 152 2.89 -7.54 -12.87
C SER A 152 2.88 -6.22 -12.09
N HIS A 153 1.72 -5.59 -11.96
CA HIS A 153 1.56 -4.22 -11.43
C HIS A 153 1.57 -4.12 -9.90
N VAL A 154 1.10 -5.14 -9.16
CA VAL A 154 1.22 -5.16 -7.68
C VAL A 154 2.69 -5.34 -7.25
N ARG A 155 3.47 -6.16 -7.98
CA ARG A 155 4.93 -6.26 -7.81
C ARG A 155 5.63 -4.93 -8.07
N ILE A 156 5.08 -4.12 -8.97
CA ILE A 156 5.56 -2.78 -9.31
C ILE A 156 5.23 -1.78 -8.21
N TRP A 157 4.07 -1.88 -7.54
CA TRP A 157 3.72 -0.97 -6.44
C TRP A 157 4.76 -1.00 -5.30
N SER A 158 5.08 -2.20 -4.80
CA SER A 158 6.05 -2.41 -3.72
C SER A 158 7.48 -1.95 -4.08
N ARG A 159 7.85 -1.96 -5.36
CA ARG A 159 9.20 -1.60 -5.83
C ARG A 159 9.34 -0.15 -6.34
N ARG A 160 8.29 0.44 -6.92
CA ARG A 160 8.41 1.65 -7.75
C ARG A 160 8.04 2.93 -6.99
N LYS A 161 7.18 2.86 -5.97
CA LYS A 161 6.78 4.05 -5.19
C LYS A 161 7.74 4.34 -4.02
N LEU A 162 8.20 3.30 -3.32
CA LEU A 162 9.13 3.45 -2.18
C LEU A 162 10.56 3.84 -2.57
N CYS A 163 11.01 3.54 -3.80
CA CYS A 163 12.31 4.03 -4.28
C CYS A 163 12.32 5.52 -4.64
N ASN A 164 11.16 6.10 -5.00
CA ASN A 164 11.10 7.48 -5.50
C ASN A 164 10.68 8.50 -4.43
N ASP A 165 9.94 8.09 -3.40
CA ASP A 165 9.48 8.99 -2.33
C ASP A 165 10.42 9.02 -1.09
N PHE A 166 11.48 8.19 -1.06
CA PHE A 166 12.40 8.04 0.09
C PHE A 166 13.90 8.22 -0.24
N ILE A 167 14.25 8.59 -1.47
CA ILE A 167 15.62 9.01 -1.87
C ILE A 167 15.65 10.53 -2.06
#